data_AF-A0A8T5IIA6-F1
#
_entry.id   AF-A0A8T5IIA6-F1
#
_cell.length_a   1.000
_cell.length_b   1.000
_cell.length_c   1.000
_cell.angle_alpha   90.00
_cell.angle_beta   90.00
_cell.angle_gamma   90.00
#
_symmetry.space_group_name_H-M   'P 1'
#
loop_
_entity.id
_entity.type
_entity.pdbx_description
1 polymer ?
#
loop_
_entity_poly.entity_id
_entity_poly.type
_entity_poly.pdbx_seq_one_letter_code
_entity_poly.pdbx_strand_id
1 'polypeptide(L)'
;MESGEKPKIKYVNEFEKDIHKLKKYRSIVSDVEVFIKALLGYFPNLEHSTFHVKKLTDFGEGFHFIYKARKVRCKYLKSTRDLRIIYTYNPYENKIILIAIYAKNKQANHDVNRIKPYLVKKINN
;
A
#
# COMPACT_ATOMS: atom_id res chain seq x y z
N MET A 1 19.01 -4.09 -18.12
CA MET A 1 17.57 -4.32 -18.31
C MET A 1 16.84 -3.26 -17.50
N GLU A 2 16.24 -2.33 -18.25
CA GLU A 2 15.42 -1.15 -17.92
C GLU A 2 15.52 -0.53 -16.52
N SER A 3 16.43 0.42 -16.38
CA SER A 3 16.36 1.51 -15.41
C SER A 3 15.25 2.50 -15.80
N GLY A 4 13.99 2.07 -15.74
CA GLY A 4 12.85 2.98 -15.78
C GLY A 4 12.85 3.89 -14.54
N GLU A 5 12.36 5.13 -14.68
CA GLU A 5 12.23 6.04 -13.53
C GLU A 5 11.33 5.40 -12.46
N LYS A 6 11.87 5.23 -11.25
CA LYS A 6 11.11 4.65 -10.14
C LYS A 6 9.92 5.55 -9.80
N PRO A 7 8.75 4.98 -9.48
CA PRO A 7 7.58 5.77 -9.17
C PRO A 7 7.80 6.60 -7.90
N LYS A 8 7.24 7.80 -7.88
CA LYS A 8 7.24 8.67 -6.69
C LYS A 8 6.24 8.16 -5.67
N ILE A 9 6.57 8.23 -4.37
CA ILE A 9 5.66 7.88 -3.29
C ILE A 9 4.86 9.11 -2.87
N LYS A 10 3.54 8.95 -2.73
CA LYS A 10 2.64 9.94 -2.15
C LYS A 10 1.87 9.33 -1.00
N TYR A 11 1.81 10.03 0.12
CA TYR A 11 0.95 9.71 1.25
C TYR A 11 -0.31 10.55 1.17
N VAL A 12 -1.46 9.95 1.50
CA VAL A 12 -2.70 10.71 1.70
C VAL A 12 -2.79 11.12 3.18
N ASN A 13 -3.48 12.23 3.47
CA ASN A 13 -3.57 12.76 4.84
C ASN A 13 -4.09 11.71 5.84
N GLU A 14 -5.04 10.87 5.43
CA GLU A 14 -5.58 9.80 6.27
C GLU A 14 -4.52 8.71 6.56
N PHE A 15 -3.63 8.42 5.62
CA PHE A 15 -2.54 7.46 5.83
C PHE A 15 -1.55 7.99 6.88
N GLU A 16 -1.22 9.28 6.84
CA GLU A 16 -0.38 9.91 7.85
C GLU A 16 -1.03 9.90 9.23
N LYS A 17 -2.34 10.17 9.30
CA LYS A 17 -3.13 10.05 10.53
C LYS A 17 -3.11 8.61 11.08
N ASP A 18 -3.17 7.61 10.21
CA ASP A 18 -3.07 6.20 10.63
C ASP A 18 -1.68 5.87 11.19
N ILE A 19 -0.61 6.31 10.51
CA ILE A 19 0.76 6.17 11.05
C ILE A 19 0.84 6.82 12.43
N HIS A 20 0.31 8.03 12.59
CA HIS A 20 0.31 8.73 13.86
C HIS A 20 -0.36 7.91 14.98
N LYS A 21 -1.53 7.31 14.71
CA LYS A 21 -2.22 6.41 15.66
C LYS A 21 -1.42 5.14 15.97
N LEU A 22 -0.57 4.71 15.05
CA LEU A 22 0.28 3.52 15.16
C LEU A 22 1.65 3.83 15.76
N LYS A 23 2.04 5.10 16.01
CA LYS A 23 3.33 5.49 16.62
C LYS A 23 3.61 4.88 17.99
N LYS A 24 2.57 4.38 18.68
CA LYS A 24 2.72 3.53 19.87
C LYS A 24 3.57 2.27 19.61
N TYR A 25 3.68 1.84 18.36
CA TYR A 25 4.62 0.82 17.91
C TYR A 25 5.90 1.52 17.45
N ARG A 26 6.97 1.43 18.25
CA ARG A 26 8.19 2.24 18.06
C ARG A 26 8.85 2.08 16.68
N SER A 27 8.70 0.94 16.01
CA SER A 27 9.25 0.71 14.66
C SER A 27 8.31 1.09 13.51
N ILE A 28 7.10 1.60 13.74
CA ILE A 28 6.12 1.75 12.65
C ILE A 28 6.65 2.56 11.47
N VAL A 29 7.39 3.64 11.76
CA VAL A 29 7.97 4.52 10.73
C VAL A 29 9.03 3.76 9.93
N SER A 30 9.99 3.13 10.60
CA SER A 30 11.03 2.32 9.94
C SER A 30 10.44 1.12 9.19
N ASP A 31 9.38 0.50 9.70
CA ASP A 31 8.72 -0.64 9.05
C ASP A 31 8.04 -0.20 7.74
N VAL A 32 7.43 0.99 7.73
CA VAL A 32 6.85 1.59 6.51
C VAL A 32 7.95 1.97 5.51
N GLU A 33 9.07 2.52 5.97
CA GLU A 33 10.22 2.83 5.10
C GLU A 33 10.81 1.58 4.45
N VAL A 34 10.97 0.49 5.21
CA VAL A 34 11.42 -0.81 4.69
C VAL A 34 10.43 -1.33 3.65
N PHE A 35 9.14 -1.24 3.93
CA PHE A 35 8.09 -1.60 2.99
C PHE A 35 8.21 -0.80 1.68
N ILE A 36 8.37 0.52 1.74
CA ILE A 36 8.50 1.39 0.57
C ILE A 36 9.75 1.05 -0.24
N LYS A 37 10.90 0.86 0.41
CA LYS A 37 12.15 0.49 -0.26
C LYS A 37 12.00 -0.83 -1.02
N ALA A 38 11.40 -1.83 -0.39
CA ALA A 38 11.11 -3.10 -1.04
C ALA A 38 10.11 -2.93 -2.19
N LEU A 39 9.01 -2.19 -1.99
CA LEU A 39 8.02 -1.91 -3.02
C LEU A 39 8.64 -1.30 -4.28
N LEU A 40 9.51 -0.30 -4.12
CA LEU A 40 10.23 0.35 -5.22
C LEU A 40 11.32 -0.54 -5.84
N GLY A 41 11.85 -1.51 -5.10
CA GLY A 41 12.82 -2.48 -5.60
C GLY A 41 12.19 -3.57 -6.48
N TYR A 42 10.94 -3.96 -6.19
CA TYR A 42 10.20 -4.97 -6.95
C TYR A 42 9.30 -4.38 -8.04
N PHE A 43 9.12 -3.06 -8.10
CA PHE A 43 8.27 -2.43 -9.10
C PHE A 43 8.86 -2.59 -10.52
N PRO A 44 8.06 -2.89 -11.57
CA PRO A 44 6.61 -3.14 -11.56
C PRO A 44 6.20 -4.59 -11.20
N ASN A 45 7.17 -5.50 -11.09
CA ASN A 45 6.99 -6.94 -10.83
C ASN A 45 6.71 -7.25 -9.34
N LEU A 46 5.60 -6.71 -8.84
CA LEU A 46 5.18 -6.78 -7.44
C LEU A 46 4.85 -8.20 -6.95
N GLU A 47 4.70 -9.17 -7.85
CA GLU A 47 4.43 -10.57 -7.53
C GLU A 47 5.57 -11.24 -6.76
N HIS A 48 6.81 -10.78 -6.96
CA HIS A 48 8.00 -11.26 -6.25
C HIS A 48 8.33 -10.48 -4.98
N SER A 49 7.46 -9.55 -4.57
CA SER A 49 7.73 -8.74 -3.39
C SER A 49 7.74 -9.56 -2.10
N THR A 50 8.56 -9.13 -1.14
CA THR A 50 8.71 -9.80 0.17
C THR A 50 7.43 -9.80 1.02
N PHE A 51 6.41 -9.06 0.61
CA PHE A 51 5.10 -8.99 1.22
C PHE A 51 4.03 -9.49 0.25
N HIS A 52 2.98 -10.10 0.78
CA HIS A 52 1.95 -10.67 -0.07
C HIS A 52 1.02 -9.56 -0.57
N VAL A 53 1.20 -9.14 -1.82
CA VAL A 53 0.36 -8.16 -2.50
C VAL A 53 -0.84 -8.86 -3.14
N LYS A 54 -2.06 -8.45 -2.77
CA LYS A 54 -3.29 -8.91 -3.45
C LYS A 54 -3.98 -7.74 -4.15
N LYS A 55 -4.38 -7.93 -5.41
CA LYS A 55 -5.28 -7.02 -6.14
C LYS A 55 -6.69 -7.09 -5.51
N LEU A 56 -7.28 -5.94 -5.22
CA LEU A 56 -8.69 -5.85 -4.82
C LEU A 56 -9.54 -5.76 -6.09
N THR A 57 -10.45 -6.70 -6.26
CA THR A 57 -11.29 -6.88 -7.45
C THR A 57 -12.62 -6.13 -7.37
N ASP A 58 -12.91 -5.49 -6.24
CA ASP A 58 -14.22 -4.95 -5.89
C ASP A 58 -14.60 -3.65 -6.64
N PHE A 59 -13.73 -3.19 -7.55
CA PHE A 59 -13.82 -1.87 -8.20
C PHE A 59 -14.12 -1.93 -9.71
N GLY A 60 -14.24 -3.14 -10.28
CA GLY A 60 -14.52 -3.33 -11.71
C GLY A 60 -13.29 -3.19 -12.62
N GLU A 61 -13.45 -3.51 -13.90
CA GLU A 61 -12.34 -3.64 -14.86
C GLU A 61 -11.83 -2.31 -15.43
N GLY A 62 -12.64 -1.24 -15.36
CA GLY A 62 -12.32 0.09 -15.89
C GLY A 62 -11.34 0.92 -15.06
N PHE A 63 -10.77 0.36 -14.00
CA PHE A 63 -9.82 1.04 -13.12
C PHE A 63 -8.50 0.28 -13.00
N HIS A 64 -7.42 1.00 -12.75
CA HIS A 64 -6.16 0.41 -12.31
C HIS A 64 -6.35 -0.27 -10.95
N PHE A 65 -5.55 -1.30 -10.71
CA PHE A 65 -5.70 -2.14 -9.54
C PHE A 65 -5.39 -1.40 -8.24
N ILE A 66 -6.25 -1.64 -7.24
CA ILE A 66 -5.91 -1.36 -5.85
C ILE A 66 -5.19 -2.57 -5.28
N TYR A 67 -4.10 -2.31 -4.58
CA TYR A 67 -3.26 -3.34 -3.99
C TYR A 67 -3.38 -3.33 -2.48
N LYS A 68 -3.41 -4.52 -1.89
CA LYS A 68 -3.32 -4.73 -0.45
C LYS A 68 -2.08 -5.56 -0.14
N ALA A 69 -1.04 -4.90 0.37
CA ALA A 69 0.11 -5.58 0.95
C ALA A 69 -0.27 -6.19 2.30
N ARG A 70 0.11 -7.44 2.50
CA ARG A 70 -0.13 -8.23 3.72
C ARG A 70 1.20 -8.79 4.23
N LYS A 71 1.23 -9.16 5.51
CA LYS A 71 2.41 -9.72 6.18
C LYS A 71 3.59 -8.76 6.24
N VAL A 72 3.33 -7.45 6.20
CA VAL A 72 4.36 -6.44 6.49
C VAL A 72 4.67 -6.55 7.98
N ARG A 73 5.87 -6.99 8.32
CA ARG A 73 6.24 -7.33 9.70
C ARG A 73 6.55 -6.07 10.51
N CYS A 74 5.86 -5.88 11.64
CA CYS A 74 6.21 -4.87 12.64
C CYS A 74 6.75 -5.53 13.91
N LYS A 75 7.96 -5.15 14.32
CA LYS A 75 8.67 -5.78 15.45
C LYS A 75 7.93 -5.67 16.78
N TYR A 76 7.13 -4.61 16.98
CA TYR A 76 6.46 -4.29 18.25
C TYR A 76 5.01 -4.80 18.37
N LEU A 77 4.47 -5.42 17.33
CA LEU A 77 3.17 -6.08 17.39
C LEU A 77 3.31 -7.46 18.06
N LYS A 78 2.62 -7.69 19.18
CA LYS A 78 2.84 -8.88 20.05
C LYS A 78 2.33 -10.20 19.47
N SER A 79 1.21 -10.24 18.73
CA SER A 79 0.62 -11.50 18.26
C SER A 79 0.92 -11.82 16.79
N THR A 80 0.43 -11.01 15.84
CA THR A 80 0.50 -11.37 14.41
C THR A 80 1.63 -10.71 13.65
N ARG A 81 2.25 -9.65 14.20
CA ARG A 81 3.20 -8.76 13.51
C ARG A 81 2.75 -8.23 12.15
N ASP A 82 1.49 -8.40 11.77
CA ASP A 82 0.98 -8.23 10.41
C ASP A 82 0.33 -6.86 10.25
N LEU A 83 1.07 -5.94 9.62
CA LEU A 83 0.55 -4.69 9.09
C LEU A 83 -0.02 -4.92 7.69
N ARG A 84 -1.13 -4.25 7.43
CA ARG A 84 -1.78 -4.18 6.12
C ARG A 84 -1.65 -2.77 5.60
N ILE A 85 -1.17 -2.65 4.37
CA ILE A 85 -1.05 -1.37 3.66
C ILE A 85 -1.88 -1.47 2.38
N ILE A 86 -2.69 -0.45 2.14
CA ILE A 86 -3.49 -0.31 0.92
C ILE A 86 -2.89 0.81 0.10
N TYR A 87 -2.66 0.55 -1.17
CA TYR A 87 -2.10 1.52 -2.10
C TYR A 87 -2.61 1.29 -3.52
N THR A 88 -2.42 2.30 -4.36
CA THR A 88 -2.65 2.22 -5.80
C THR A 88 -1.43 2.73 -6.55
N TYR A 89 -1.28 2.32 -7.81
CA TYR A 89 -0.31 2.90 -8.72
C TYR A 89 -1.06 3.70 -9.79
N ASN A 90 -0.73 4.99 -9.90
CA ASN A 90 -1.16 5.86 -10.98
C ASN A 90 -0.07 5.87 -12.08
N PRO A 91 -0.27 5.17 -13.21
CA PRO A 91 0.71 5.13 -14.28
C PRO A 91 0.88 6.46 -15.00
N TYR A 92 -0.17 7.30 -15.06
CA TYR A 92 -0.12 8.59 -15.75
C TYR A 92 0.82 9.59 -15.08
N GLU A 93 0.96 9.49 -13.75
CA GLU A 93 1.84 10.35 -12.97
C GLU A 93 3.10 9.63 -12.49
N ASN A 94 3.28 8.36 -12.86
CA ASN A 94 4.28 7.45 -12.29
C ASN A 94 4.36 7.54 -10.76
N LYS A 95 3.21 7.39 -10.07
CA LYS A 95 3.09 7.57 -8.62
C LYS A 95 2.46 6.39 -7.93
N ILE A 96 3.03 5.99 -6.80
CA ILE A 96 2.40 5.08 -5.84
C ILE A 96 1.75 5.91 -4.74
N ILE A 97 0.44 5.73 -4.56
CA ILE A 97 -0.35 6.46 -3.57
C ILE A 97 -0.68 5.51 -2.42
N LEU A 98 -0.14 5.78 -1.24
CA LEU A 98 -0.42 5.03 -0.01
C LEU A 98 -1.69 5.58 0.64
N ILE A 99 -2.73 4.75 0.75
CA ILE A 99 -4.10 5.16 1.08
C ILE A 99 -4.44 4.88 2.54
N ALA A 100 -4.13 3.67 3.03
CA ALA A 100 -4.42 3.27 4.40
C ALA A 100 -3.39 2.30 4.97
N ILE A 101 -3.18 2.35 6.30
CA ILE A 101 -2.38 1.40 7.05
C ILE A 101 -3.07 1.00 8.35
N TYR A 102 -3.06 -0.29 8.67
CA TYR A 102 -3.63 -0.81 9.92
C TYR A 102 -3.03 -2.15 10.32
N ALA A 103 -3.10 -2.46 11.61
CA ALA A 103 -2.74 -3.79 12.11
C ALA A 103 -3.88 -4.79 11.82
N LYS A 104 -3.54 -6.03 11.42
CA LYS A 104 -4.52 -7.10 11.08
C LYS A 104 -5.61 -7.30 12.14
N ASN A 105 -5.27 -7.15 13.42
CA ASN A 105 -6.18 -7.35 14.54
C ASN A 105 -7.16 -6.17 14.79
N LYS A 106 -6.99 -5.04 14.10
CA LYS A 106 -7.86 -3.86 14.25
C LYS A 106 -8.96 -3.77 13.19
N GLN A 107 -8.77 -4.42 12.04
CA GLN A 107 -9.75 -4.37 10.96
C GLN A 107 -9.70 -5.63 10.11
N ALA A 108 -10.84 -6.30 9.95
CA ALA A 108 -10.96 -7.50 9.14
C ALA A 108 -10.85 -7.18 7.63
N ASN A 109 -11.66 -6.21 7.17
CA ASN A 109 -11.81 -5.83 5.76
C ASN A 109 -11.28 -4.43 5.47
N HIS A 110 -11.10 -4.08 4.20
CA HIS A 110 -10.69 -2.73 3.80
C HIS A 110 -11.90 -1.79 3.74
N ASP A 111 -11.66 -0.48 3.89
CA ASP A 111 -12.71 0.53 3.77
C ASP A 111 -12.86 0.96 2.31
N VAL A 112 -13.94 0.53 1.66
CA VAL A 112 -14.23 0.81 0.25
C VAL A 112 -14.45 2.31 0.03
N ASN A 113 -15.14 3.00 0.95
CA ASN A 113 -15.41 4.43 0.83
C ASN A 113 -14.13 5.24 0.89
N ARG A 114 -13.17 4.81 1.70
CA ARG A 114 -11.84 5.42 1.75
C ARG A 114 -11.01 5.20 0.50
N ILE A 115 -11.22 4.09 -0.23
CA ILE A 115 -10.44 3.75 -1.42
C ILE A 115 -11.02 4.40 -2.69
N LYS A 116 -12.34 4.49 -2.79
CA LYS A 116 -13.07 5.02 -3.97
C LYS A 116 -12.48 6.31 -4.57
N PRO A 117 -12.10 7.34 -3.78
CA PRO A 117 -11.54 8.58 -4.32
C PRO A 117 -10.19 8.42 -5.02
N TYR A 118 -9.48 7.31 -4.75
CA TYR A 118 -8.14 7.04 -5.27
C TYR A 118 -8.14 6.03 -6.42
N LEU A 119 -9.33 5.66 -6.92
CA LEU A 119 -9.44 4.83 -8.10
C LEU A 119 -8.94 5.59 -9.32
N VAL A 120 -7.95 5.02 -10.02
CA VAL A 120 -7.42 5.60 -11.25
C VAL A 120 -8.14 4.92 -12.41
N LYS A 121 -8.93 5.67 -13.19
CA LYS A 121 -9.61 5.13 -14.37
C LYS A 121 -8.58 4.73 -15.42
N LYS A 122 -8.79 3.58 -16.05
CA LYS A 122 -8.10 3.25 -17.29
C LYS A 122 -8.73 4.11 -18.38
N ILE A 123 -7.91 4.86 -19.11
CA ILE A 123 -8.33 5.48 -20.35
C ILE A 123 -8.43 4.34 -21.37
N ASN A 124 -9.65 3.97 -21.73
CA ASN A 124 -9.89 3.08 -22.85
C ASN A 124 -9.71 3.92 -24.12
N ASN A 125 -8.73 3.56 -24.94
CA ASN A 125 -8.58 4.06 -26.29
C ASN A 125 -9.49 3.29 -27.23
#